data_AF-A0A285CVJ1-F1
#
_entry.id   AF-A0A285CVJ1-F1
#
_cell.length_a   1.000
_cell.length_b   1.000
_cell.length_c   1.000
_cell.angle_alpha   90.00
_cell.angle_beta   90.00
_cell.angle_gamma   90.00
#
_symmetry.space_group_name_H-M   'P 1'
#
loop_
_entity.id
_entity.type
_entity.pdbx_description
1 polymer ?
#
loop_
_entity_poly.entity_id
_entity_poly.type
_entity_poly.pdbx_seq_one_letter_code
_entity_poly.pdbx_strand_id
1 'polypeptide(L)'
;MVQSLIFLTLLLILGFISKNTSLIAAVLVLYVFAIFASDSKLLSIIQNKGINWGVTVITIAVLAPIASGQIGFKDLYQITQSASAWIALISGLLVAVIAKSGLTLLAAEPEITTALVMGTIIAVAFLKGVAVGPLIGAGIAYMILAIYQWMKGIGGV
;
A
#
# COMPACT_ATOMS: atom_id res chain seq x y z
N MET A 1 -7.14 20.90 -12.89
CA MET A 1 -5.88 21.42 -12.28
C MET A 1 -6.14 22.06 -10.92
N VAL A 2 -6.98 23.09 -10.80
CA VAL A 2 -7.26 23.78 -9.51
C VAL A 2 -7.80 22.83 -8.43
N GLN A 3 -8.76 21.96 -8.76
CA GLN A 3 -9.33 21.00 -7.79
C GLN A 3 -8.29 20.01 -7.24
N SER A 4 -7.39 19.51 -8.08
CA SER A 4 -6.30 18.61 -7.68
C SER A 4 -5.32 19.30 -6.73
N LEU A 5 -4.98 20.57 -6.98
CA LEU A 5 -4.13 21.37 -6.10
C LEU A 5 -4.79 21.63 -4.75
N ILE A 6 -6.08 21.95 -4.72
CA ILE A 6 -6.85 22.11 -3.47
C ILE A 6 -6.80 20.81 -2.65
N PHE A 7 -7.02 19.67 -3.31
CA PHE A 7 -6.97 18.37 -2.65
C PHE A 7 -5.58 18.08 -2.08
N LEU A 8 -4.52 18.27 -2.87
CA LEU A 8 -3.14 18.09 -2.39
C LEU A 8 -2.78 19.05 -1.25
N THR A 9 -3.22 20.30 -1.29
CA THR A 9 -3.03 21.26 -0.18
C THR A 9 -3.70 20.76 1.09
N LEU A 10 -4.93 20.23 0.99
CA LEU A 10 -5.64 19.66 2.14
C LEU A 10 -4.89 18.46 2.72
N LEU A 11 -4.38 17.56 1.87
CA LEU A 11 -3.54 16.44 2.32
C LEU A 11 -2.24 16.89 2.98
N LEU A 12 -1.63 17.96 2.48
CA LEU A 12 -0.42 18.54 3.06
C LEU A 12 -0.67 19.05 4.47
N ILE A 13 -1.78 19.79 4.68
CA ILE A 13 -2.22 20.26 6.00
C ILE A 13 -2.46 19.08 6.93
N LEU A 14 -3.17 18.04 6.47
CA LEU A 14 -3.38 16.82 7.26
C LEU A 14 -2.06 16.14 7.62
N GLY A 15 -1.09 16.08 6.71
CA GLY A 15 0.24 15.53 6.97
C GLY A 15 1.00 16.28 8.07
N PHE A 16 0.89 17.62 8.11
CA PHE A 16 1.46 18.43 9.19
C PHE A 16 0.75 18.19 10.53
N ILE A 17 -0.58 18.14 10.54
CA ILE A 17 -1.38 17.87 11.75
C ILE A 17 -1.05 16.49 12.31
N SER A 18 -0.95 15.48 11.43
CA SER A 18 -0.63 14.09 11.81
C SER A 18 0.85 13.86 12.09
N LYS A 19 1.71 14.87 11.85
CA LYS A 19 3.17 14.77 11.91
C LYS A 19 3.73 13.60 11.10
N ASN A 20 3.11 13.28 9.95
CA ASN A 20 3.52 12.17 9.11
C ASN A 20 4.45 12.65 7.99
N THR A 21 5.76 12.54 8.22
CA THR A 21 6.79 12.98 7.27
C THR A 21 6.68 12.29 5.91
N SER A 22 6.30 10.99 5.89
CA SER A 22 6.14 10.24 4.64
C SER A 22 4.99 10.80 3.80
N LEU A 23 3.85 11.12 4.41
CA LEU A 23 2.71 11.75 3.73
C LEU A 23 3.08 13.14 3.21
N ILE A 24 3.72 13.96 4.04
CA ILE A 24 4.17 15.31 3.65
C ILE A 24 5.09 15.23 2.43
N ALA A 25 6.11 14.34 2.47
CA ALA A 25 7.06 14.18 1.38
C ALA A 25 6.36 13.73 0.08
N ALA A 26 5.48 12.73 0.15
CA ALA A 26 4.74 12.25 -1.01
C ALA A 26 3.86 13.34 -1.63
N VAL A 27 3.13 14.10 -0.81
CA VAL A 27 2.26 15.17 -1.27
C VAL A 27 3.08 16.31 -1.88
N LEU A 28 4.20 16.72 -1.27
CA LEU A 28 5.07 17.76 -1.83
C LEU A 28 5.63 17.38 -3.20
N VAL A 29 6.10 16.14 -3.35
CA VAL A 29 6.60 15.63 -4.64
C VAL A 29 5.49 15.69 -5.69
N LEU A 30 4.28 15.22 -5.36
CA LEU A 30 3.13 15.29 -6.27
C LEU A 30 2.68 16.74 -6.55
N TYR A 31 2.81 17.64 -5.57
CA TYR A 31 2.48 19.06 -5.73
C TYR A 31 3.40 19.74 -6.74
N VAL A 32 4.69 19.48 -6.65
CA VAL A 32 5.70 19.95 -7.62
C VAL A 32 5.40 19.38 -9.00
N PHE A 33 5.14 18.07 -9.11
CA PHE A 33 4.77 17.48 -10.40
C PHE A 33 3.45 18.06 -10.96
N ALA A 34 2.45 18.33 -10.12
CA ALA A 34 1.19 18.90 -10.58
C ALA A 34 1.35 20.33 -11.15
N ILE A 35 2.33 21.10 -10.68
CA ILE A 35 2.61 22.45 -11.16
C ILE A 35 3.53 22.44 -12.40
N PHE A 36 4.61 21.67 -12.36
CA PHE A 36 5.66 21.70 -13.38
C PHE A 36 5.51 20.65 -14.48
N ALA A 37 4.90 19.51 -14.18
CA ALA A 37 4.67 18.40 -15.09
C ALA A 37 3.18 18.28 -15.41
N SER A 38 2.63 19.31 -16.05
CA SER A 38 1.25 19.28 -16.59
C SER A 38 1.06 18.22 -17.69
N ASP A 39 2.15 17.64 -18.17
CA ASP A 39 2.17 16.56 -19.15
C ASP A 39 1.84 15.23 -18.46
N SER A 40 0.68 14.67 -18.76
CA SER A 40 0.09 13.49 -18.11
C SER A 40 1.00 12.26 -18.13
N LYS A 41 1.98 12.21 -19.04
CA LYS A 41 2.92 11.09 -19.18
C LYS A 41 3.73 10.80 -17.92
N LEU A 42 4.26 11.82 -17.23
CA LEU A 42 5.07 11.60 -16.03
C LEU A 42 4.24 11.03 -14.88
N LEU A 43 3.05 11.60 -14.65
CA LEU A 43 2.12 11.08 -13.64
C LEU A 43 1.65 9.66 -13.99
N SER A 44 1.39 9.36 -15.27
CA SER A 44 1.04 8.01 -15.72
C SER A 44 2.19 7.01 -15.52
N ILE A 45 3.46 7.40 -15.72
CA ILE A 45 4.61 6.53 -15.43
C ILE A 45 4.68 6.22 -13.94
N ILE A 46 4.53 7.25 -13.08
CA ILE A 46 4.52 7.08 -11.62
C ILE A 46 3.35 6.19 -11.20
N GLN A 47 2.16 6.37 -11.77
CA GLN A 47 1.00 5.54 -11.44
C GLN A 47 1.18 4.08 -11.86
N ASN A 48 1.71 3.84 -13.07
CA ASN A 48 1.87 2.49 -13.61
C ASN A 48 3.06 1.72 -13.01
N LYS A 49 4.17 2.39 -12.70
CA LYS A 49 5.41 1.75 -12.23
C LYS A 49 5.75 2.05 -10.77
N GLY A 50 5.18 3.08 -10.17
CA GLY A 50 5.53 3.54 -8.82
C GLY A 50 5.27 2.48 -7.75
N ILE A 51 4.16 1.73 -7.85
CA ILE A 51 3.89 0.62 -6.91
C ILE A 51 4.96 -0.47 -7.05
N ASN A 52 5.33 -0.86 -8.26
CA ASN A 52 6.38 -1.86 -8.48
C ASN A 52 7.74 -1.39 -7.94
N TRP A 53 8.09 -0.11 -8.13
CA TRP A 53 9.29 0.47 -7.55
C TRP A 53 9.25 0.46 -6.02
N GLY A 54 8.13 0.87 -5.42
CA GLY A 54 7.94 0.85 -3.98
C GLY A 54 8.10 -0.55 -3.39
N VAL A 55 7.43 -1.55 -3.98
CA VAL A 55 7.55 -2.95 -3.56
C VAL A 55 8.99 -3.44 -3.71
N THR A 56 9.66 -3.12 -4.81
CA THR A 56 11.08 -3.49 -5.01
C THR A 56 11.98 -2.91 -3.93
N VAL A 57 11.82 -1.62 -3.59
CA VAL A 57 12.60 -0.97 -2.53
C VAL A 57 12.32 -1.61 -1.16
N ILE A 58 11.07 -1.93 -0.86
CA ILE A 58 10.70 -2.64 0.39
C ILE A 58 11.35 -4.02 0.42
N THR A 59 11.31 -4.78 -0.67
CA THR A 59 11.95 -6.11 -0.76
C THR A 59 13.45 -6.01 -0.53
N ILE A 60 14.13 -5.04 -1.14
CA ILE A 60 15.57 -4.81 -0.91
C ILE A 60 15.84 -4.51 0.57
N ALA A 61 15.04 -3.65 1.21
CA ALA A 61 15.19 -3.33 2.62
C ALA A 61 15.03 -4.55 3.53
N VAL A 62 14.08 -5.46 3.22
CA VAL A 62 13.88 -6.71 3.97
C VAL A 62 15.01 -7.72 3.73
N LEU A 63 15.61 -7.73 2.54
CA LEU A 63 16.74 -8.62 2.23
C LEU A 63 18.09 -8.08 2.71
N ALA A 64 18.19 -6.78 3.03
CA ALA A 64 19.43 -6.15 3.45
C ALA A 64 20.12 -6.83 4.66
N PRO A 65 19.42 -7.24 5.74
CA PRO A 65 20.04 -7.95 6.86
C PRO A 65 20.68 -9.30 6.46
N ILE A 66 20.11 -9.97 5.46
CA ILE A 66 20.66 -11.22 4.91
C ILE A 66 21.95 -10.91 4.14
N ALA A 67 21.90 -9.89 3.27
CA ALA A 67 23.08 -9.46 2.49
C ALA A 67 24.22 -8.93 3.36
N SER A 68 23.91 -8.29 4.49
CA SER A 68 24.91 -7.80 5.45
C SER A 68 25.43 -8.89 6.40
N GLY A 69 24.97 -10.14 6.28
CA GLY A 69 25.38 -11.25 7.13
C GLY A 69 24.84 -11.20 8.57
N GLN A 70 23.85 -10.35 8.85
CA GLN A 70 23.17 -10.31 10.15
C GLN A 70 22.24 -11.50 10.34
N ILE A 71 21.70 -12.03 9.24
CA ILE A 71 20.87 -13.23 9.21
C ILE A 71 21.58 -14.26 8.33
N GLY A 72 22.04 -15.35 8.94
CA GLY A 72 22.69 -16.46 8.26
C GLY A 72 21.74 -17.62 7.93
N PHE A 73 22.25 -18.60 7.18
CA PHE A 73 21.51 -19.84 6.88
C PHE A 73 21.11 -20.64 8.14
N LYS A 74 21.89 -20.53 9.23
CA LYS A 74 21.55 -21.14 10.52
C LYS A 74 20.31 -20.50 11.15
N ASP A 75 20.17 -19.18 11.05
CA ASP A 75 19.01 -18.47 11.59
C ASP A 75 17.76 -18.84 10.79
N LEU A 76 17.87 -18.91 9.46
CA LEU A 76 16.79 -19.41 8.60
C LEU A 76 16.36 -20.84 8.97
N TYR A 77 17.30 -21.72 9.28
CA TYR A 77 16.99 -23.09 9.72
C TYR A 77 16.35 -23.14 11.12
N GLN A 78 16.82 -22.32 12.07
CA GLN A 78 16.23 -22.25 13.41
C GLN A 78 14.81 -21.67 13.40
N ILE A 79 14.54 -20.73 12.50
CA ILE A 79 13.18 -20.19 12.28
C ILE A 79 12.23 -21.35 11.95
N THR A 80 12.60 -22.33 11.13
CA THR A 80 11.71 -23.47 10.79
C THR A 80 11.34 -24.39 11.97
N GLN A 81 12.01 -24.27 13.12
CA GLN A 81 11.75 -25.12 14.30
C GLN A 81 10.72 -24.51 15.26
N SER A 82 10.35 -23.24 15.10
CA SER A 82 9.37 -22.56 15.96
C SER A 82 7.98 -22.53 15.33
N ALA A 83 6.95 -22.80 16.13
CA ALA A 83 5.56 -22.62 15.70
C ALA A 83 5.25 -21.16 15.28
N SER A 84 5.88 -20.17 15.93
CA SER A 84 5.69 -18.76 15.59
C SER A 84 6.20 -18.40 14.20
N ALA A 85 7.25 -19.06 13.75
CA ALA A 85 7.84 -18.84 12.45
C ALA A 85 7.00 -19.43 11.32
N TRP A 86 6.39 -20.59 11.52
CA TRP A 86 5.43 -21.16 10.57
C TRP A 86 4.21 -20.26 10.41
N ILE A 87 3.70 -19.68 11.50
CA ILE A 87 2.61 -18.69 11.44
C ILE A 87 3.05 -17.47 10.63
N ALA A 88 4.25 -16.94 10.87
CA ALA A 88 4.78 -15.80 10.11
C ALA A 88 4.96 -16.12 8.63
N LEU A 89 5.47 -17.31 8.29
CA LEU A 89 5.69 -17.77 6.92
C LEU A 89 4.38 -17.93 6.17
N ILE A 90 3.41 -18.63 6.77
CA ILE A 90 2.07 -18.83 6.19
C ILE A 90 1.36 -17.49 6.03
N SER A 91 1.43 -16.60 7.03
CA SER A 91 0.87 -15.26 6.96
C SER A 91 1.48 -14.44 5.81
N GLY A 92 2.81 -14.47 5.65
CA GLY A 92 3.50 -13.81 4.55
C GLY A 92 3.07 -14.33 3.17
N LEU A 93 2.93 -15.66 3.03
CA LEU A 93 2.40 -16.31 1.82
C LEU A 93 0.97 -15.84 1.51
N LEU A 94 0.08 -15.84 2.51
CA LEU A 94 -1.30 -15.39 2.34
C LEU A 94 -1.37 -13.92 1.94
N VAL A 95 -0.61 -13.05 2.62
CA VAL A 95 -0.56 -11.62 2.30
C VAL A 95 -0.05 -11.39 0.88
N ALA A 96 0.95 -12.14 0.40
CA ALA A 96 1.45 -12.01 -0.97
C ALA A 96 0.38 -12.37 -2.01
N VAL A 97 -0.38 -13.44 -1.79
CA VAL A 97 -1.48 -13.85 -2.67
C VAL A 97 -2.61 -12.81 -2.66
N ILE A 98 -2.99 -12.33 -1.47
CA ILE A 98 -4.03 -11.31 -1.29
C ILE A 98 -3.63 -9.99 -1.94
N ALA A 99 -2.36 -9.57 -1.79
CA ALA A 99 -1.84 -8.34 -2.38
C ALA A 99 -1.86 -8.40 -3.92
N LYS A 100 -1.57 -9.56 -4.52
CA LYS A 100 -1.70 -9.77 -5.97
C LYS A 100 -3.13 -9.51 -6.44
N SER A 101 -4.13 -10.06 -5.75
CA SER A 101 -5.53 -9.83 -6.08
C SER A 101 -5.97 -8.37 -5.82
N GLY A 102 -5.44 -7.75 -4.76
CA GLY A 102 -5.65 -6.34 -4.46
C GLY A 102 -5.10 -5.41 -5.55
N LEU A 103 -3.96 -5.72 -6.16
CA LEU A 103 -3.43 -4.98 -7.31
C LEU A 103 -4.39 -5.00 -8.50
N THR A 104 -4.95 -6.17 -8.80
CA THR A 104 -5.97 -6.30 -9.86
C THR A 104 -7.20 -5.45 -9.54
N LEU A 105 -7.66 -5.43 -8.29
CA LEU A 105 -8.79 -4.61 -7.87
C LEU A 105 -8.50 -3.11 -8.02
N LEU A 106 -7.32 -2.65 -7.62
CA LEU A 106 -6.90 -1.25 -7.79
C LEU A 106 -6.83 -0.84 -9.27
N ALA A 107 -6.37 -1.74 -10.13
CA ALA A 107 -6.27 -1.49 -11.57
C ALA A 107 -7.64 -1.50 -12.27
N ALA A 108 -8.56 -2.37 -11.82
CA ALA A 108 -9.87 -2.53 -12.44
C ALA A 108 -10.88 -1.47 -11.98
N GLU A 109 -10.83 -1.04 -10.72
CA GLU A 109 -11.87 -0.22 -10.08
C GLU A 109 -11.29 1.08 -9.49
N PRO A 110 -11.26 2.18 -10.28
CA PRO A 110 -10.75 3.48 -9.83
C PRO A 110 -11.54 4.08 -8.65
N GLU A 111 -12.83 3.77 -8.56
CA GLU A 111 -13.69 4.22 -7.46
C GLU A 111 -13.26 3.59 -6.12
N ILE A 112 -12.98 2.29 -6.12
CA ILE A 112 -12.45 1.58 -4.94
C ILE A 112 -11.08 2.13 -4.55
N THR A 113 -10.21 2.39 -5.52
CA THR A 113 -8.91 3.03 -5.28
C THR A 113 -9.06 4.39 -4.59
N THR A 114 -10.00 5.22 -5.05
CA THR A 114 -10.25 6.54 -4.46
C THR A 114 -10.79 6.42 -3.04
N ALA A 115 -11.73 5.51 -2.79
CA ALA A 115 -12.27 5.25 -1.46
C ALA A 115 -11.20 4.73 -0.49
N LEU A 116 -10.34 3.81 -0.94
CA LEU A 116 -9.22 3.28 -0.16
C LEU A 116 -8.22 4.37 0.20
N VAL A 117 -7.84 5.23 -0.77
CA VAL A 117 -6.94 6.35 -0.53
C VAL A 117 -7.53 7.29 0.53
N MET A 118 -8.81 7.65 0.42
CA MET A 118 -9.47 8.48 1.43
C MET A 118 -9.49 7.81 2.82
N GLY A 119 -9.81 6.52 2.89
CA GLY A 119 -9.76 5.77 4.15
C GLY A 119 -8.37 5.79 4.79
N THR A 120 -7.31 5.59 4.00
CA THR A 120 -5.93 5.63 4.52
C THR A 120 -5.54 7.02 5.00
N ILE A 121 -5.96 8.09 4.30
CA ILE A 121 -5.71 9.47 4.69
C ILE A 121 -6.36 9.78 6.04
N ILE A 122 -7.64 9.42 6.21
CA ILE A 122 -8.37 9.62 7.47
C ILE A 122 -7.67 8.87 8.61
N ALA A 123 -7.27 7.61 8.38
CA ALA A 123 -6.56 6.82 9.38
C ALA A 123 -5.20 7.43 9.77
N VAL A 124 -4.43 7.91 8.80
CA VAL A 124 -3.16 8.60 9.10
C VAL A 124 -3.40 9.91 9.84
N ALA A 125 -4.40 10.69 9.41
CA ALA A 125 -4.71 12.00 9.97
C ALA A 125 -5.20 11.93 11.43
N PHE A 126 -6.10 10.99 11.73
CA PHE A 126 -6.81 10.95 13.01
C PHE A 126 -6.38 9.81 13.93
N LEU A 127 -5.92 8.69 13.38
CA LEU A 127 -5.60 7.47 14.16
C LEU A 127 -4.09 7.26 14.37
N LYS A 128 -3.25 8.25 14.00
CA LYS A 128 -1.78 8.12 13.97
C LYS A 128 -1.31 6.90 13.17
N GLY A 129 -2.10 6.49 12.18
CA GLY A 129 -1.79 5.35 11.32
C GLY A 129 -0.56 5.60 10.46
N VAL A 130 0.08 4.52 10.01
CA VAL A 130 1.18 4.58 9.04
C VAL A 130 0.58 4.52 7.63
N ALA A 131 1.09 5.37 6.73
CA ALA A 131 0.73 5.34 5.33
C ALA A 131 1.40 4.14 4.64
N VAL A 132 0.80 2.94 4.77
CA VAL A 132 1.33 1.70 4.16
C VAL A 132 0.89 1.54 2.69
N GLY A 133 0.19 2.55 2.16
CA GLY A 133 -0.28 2.59 0.78
C GLY A 133 -1.60 1.83 0.54
N PRO A 134 -2.21 2.02 -0.64
CA PRO A 134 -3.49 1.41 -0.98
C PRO A 134 -3.41 -0.10 -1.21
N LEU A 135 -2.21 -0.68 -1.38
CA LEU A 135 -2.00 -2.08 -1.72
C LEU A 135 -2.55 -3.04 -0.65
N ILE A 136 -2.24 -2.79 0.63
CA ILE A 136 -2.72 -3.64 1.74
C ILE A 136 -4.24 -3.48 1.88
N GLY A 137 -4.73 -2.23 1.82
CA GLY A 137 -6.16 -1.93 1.88
C GLY A 137 -6.94 -2.61 0.76
N ALA A 138 -6.40 -2.62 -0.46
CA ALA A 138 -7.01 -3.28 -1.61
C ALA A 138 -7.02 -4.80 -1.48
N GLY A 139 -5.96 -5.39 -0.92
CA GLY A 139 -5.94 -6.82 -0.62
C GLY A 139 -7.03 -7.20 0.38
N ILE A 140 -7.15 -6.44 1.47
CA ILE A 140 -8.19 -6.65 2.49
C ILE A 140 -9.58 -6.43 1.88
N ALA A 141 -9.79 -5.35 1.11
CA ALA A 141 -11.05 -5.06 0.44
C ALA A 141 -11.43 -6.17 -0.53
N TYR A 142 -10.49 -6.67 -1.34
CA TYR A 142 -10.71 -7.81 -2.23
C TYR A 142 -11.20 -9.04 -1.44
N MET A 143 -10.54 -9.36 -0.33
CA MET A 143 -10.92 -10.51 0.49
C MET A 143 -12.32 -10.34 1.09
N ILE A 144 -12.65 -9.16 1.62
CA ILE A 144 -13.98 -8.86 2.17
C ILE A 144 -15.06 -8.94 1.09
N LEU A 145 -14.80 -8.37 -0.09
CA LEU A 145 -15.73 -8.43 -1.22
C LEU A 145 -15.93 -9.86 -1.71
N ALA A 146 -14.87 -10.66 -1.77
CA ALA A 146 -14.95 -12.08 -2.13
C ALA A 146 -15.82 -12.85 -1.12
N ILE A 147 -15.63 -12.63 0.18
CA ILE A 147 -16.46 -13.24 1.23
C ILE A 147 -17.91 -12.76 1.12
N TYR A 148 -18.14 -11.46 0.90
CA TYR A 148 -19.47 -10.88 0.72
C TYR A 148 -20.21 -11.51 -0.46
N GLN A 149 -19.54 -11.65 -1.61
CA GLN A 149 -20.09 -12.29 -2.79
C GLN A 149 -20.37 -13.77 -2.56
N TRP A 150 -19.46 -14.49 -1.90
CA TRP A 150 -19.63 -15.90 -1.56
C TRP A 150 -20.84 -16.12 -0.62
N MET A 151 -21.01 -15.28 0.40
CA MET A 151 -22.18 -15.32 1.28
C MET A 151 -23.48 -15.04 0.51
N LYS A 152 -23.48 -14.06 -0.41
CA LYS A 152 -24.64 -13.80 -1.28
C LYS A 152 -24.93 -14.97 -2.23
N GLY A 153 -23.91 -15.64 -2.75
CA GLY A 153 -24.03 -16.80 -3.63
C GLY A 153 -24.54 -18.06 -2.93
N ILE A 154 -24.31 -18.21 -1.61
CA ILE A 154 -24.84 -19.32 -0.80
C ILE A 154 -26.26 -19.03 -0.31
N GLY A 155 -26.64 -17.76 -0.18
CA GLY A 155 -28.00 -17.32 0.19
C GLY A 155 -28.99 -17.20 -0.97
N GLY A 156 -28.60 -17.54 -2.20
CA GLY A 156 -29.40 -17.35 -3.41
C GLY A 156 -30.22 -18.58 -3.82
N VAL A 157 -31.47 -18.61 -3.36
CA VAL A 157 -32.63 -18.79 -4.27
C VAL A 157 -32.80 -17.49 -5.04
#